data_AF-A0A7J9KJX3-F1
#
_entry.id   AF-A0A7J9KJX3-F1
#
_cell.length_a   1.000
_cell.length_b   1.000
_cell.length_c   1.000
_cell.angle_alpha   90.00
_cell.angle_beta   90.00
_cell.angle_gamma   90.00
#
_symmetry.space_group_name_H-M   'P 1'
#
loop_
_entity.id
_entity.type
_entity.pdbx_description
1 polymer ?
#
loop_
_entity_poly.entity_id
_entity_poly.type
_entity_poly.pdbx_seq_one_letter_code
_entity_poly.pdbx_strand_id
1 'polypeptide(L)'
;MEAVMACWEIEQSLQSLTGVSPGEGTGATMSDDDDDQVDSDANLFDTSLDGTDSMGFGPLIPTESERSLMERVRHELKHELKQGYKEKIVDIREEILRKRRAGKLPGDTTSVLKAWWQSHSKWPYPTVSST
;
A
#
# COMPACT_ATOMS: atom_id res chain seq x y z
N MET A 1 -3.08 20.33 -10.33
CA MET A 1 -2.50 19.12 -10.95
C MET A 1 -1.47 18.51 -10.01
N GLU A 2 -0.64 19.36 -9.41
CA GLU A 2 0.24 19.10 -8.26
C GLU A 2 -0.22 18.00 -7.29
N ALA A 3 -1.37 18.15 -6.62
CA ALA A 3 -1.83 17.15 -5.64
C ALA A 3 -1.98 15.72 -6.22
N VAL A 4 -2.39 15.59 -7.49
CA VAL A 4 -2.49 14.29 -8.17
C VAL A 4 -1.12 13.70 -8.44
N MET A 5 -0.14 14.54 -8.81
CA MET A 5 1.23 14.11 -9.06
C MET A 5 1.93 13.71 -7.76
N ALA A 6 1.78 14.50 -6.70
CA ALA A 6 2.31 14.17 -5.38
C ALA A 6 1.72 12.85 -4.83
N CYS A 7 0.40 12.64 -5.00
CA CYS A 7 -0.23 11.38 -4.61
C CYS A 7 0.33 10.18 -5.40
N TRP A 8 0.58 10.37 -6.70
CA TRP A 8 1.18 9.33 -7.54
C TRP A 8 2.64 9.05 -7.17
N GLU A 9 3.44 10.07 -6.88
CA GLU A 9 4.83 9.92 -6.44
C GLU A 9 4.92 9.15 -5.12
N ILE A 10 4.03 9.43 -4.16
CA ILE A 10 3.95 8.68 -2.90
C ILE A 10 3.53 7.23 -3.15
N GLU A 11 2.56 6.99 -4.04
CA GLU A 11 2.12 5.64 -4.44
C GLU A 11 3.28 4.84 -5.06
N GLN A 12 4.05 5.46 -5.96
CA GLN A 12 5.23 4.85 -6.57
C GLN A 12 6.35 4.59 -5.55
N SER A 13 6.57 5.52 -4.62
CA SER A 13 7.58 5.35 -3.56
C SER A 13 7.23 4.18 -2.64
N LEU A 14 5.94 4.05 -2.27
CA LEU A 14 5.47 2.91 -1.48
C LEU A 14 5.64 1.59 -2.24
N GLN A 15 5.30 1.56 -3.52
CA GLN A 15 5.47 0.37 -4.36
C GLN A 15 6.94 -0.04 -4.47
N SER A 16 7.84 0.93 -4.70
CA SER A 16 9.29 0.69 -4.77
C SER A 16 9.84 0.15 -3.44
N LEU A 17 9.43 0.74 -2.32
CA LEU A 17 9.91 0.35 -0.99
C LEU A 17 9.37 -1.02 -0.54
N THR A 18 8.14 -1.38 -0.93
CA THR A 18 7.43 -2.50 -0.33
C THR A 18 7.18 -3.67 -1.27
N GLY A 19 7.34 -3.48 -2.58
CA GLY A 19 7.00 -4.44 -3.63
C GLY A 19 5.49 -4.62 -3.88
N VAL A 20 4.63 -3.92 -3.12
CA VAL A 20 3.17 -4.09 -3.20
C VAL A 20 2.62 -3.27 -4.37
N SER A 21 2.03 -3.93 -5.36
CA SER A 21 1.42 -3.28 -6.52
C SER A 21 0.09 -2.59 -6.15
N PRO A 22 -0.20 -1.38 -6.69
CA PRO A 22 -1.48 -0.70 -6.49
C PRO A 22 -2.70 -1.38 -7.12
N GLY A 23 -2.53 -2.47 -7.88
CA GLY A 23 -3.59 -2.99 -8.76
C GLY A 23 -4.26 -4.32 -8.38
N GLU A 24 -3.75 -5.10 -7.43
CA GLU A 24 -4.33 -6.41 -7.12
C GLU A 24 -5.24 -6.34 -5.91
N GLY A 25 -6.54 -6.34 -6.20
CA GLY A 25 -7.57 -6.70 -5.24
C GLY A 25 -7.44 -8.17 -4.87
N THR A 26 -7.56 -8.45 -3.57
CA THR A 26 -8.18 -9.67 -3.03
C THR A 26 -8.12 -10.91 -3.94
N GLY A 27 -6.91 -11.41 -4.17
CA GLY A 27 -6.65 -12.67 -4.86
C GLY A 27 -5.84 -13.54 -3.92
N ALA A 28 -6.52 -14.33 -3.10
CA ALA A 28 -5.88 -15.37 -2.33
C ALA A 28 -5.29 -16.40 -3.29
N THR A 29 -3.95 -16.49 -3.38
CA THR A 29 -3.25 -17.74 -3.71
C THR A 29 -1.94 -17.77 -2.94
N MET A 30 -1.80 -18.79 -2.11
CA MET A 30 -0.61 -19.15 -1.34
C MET A 30 0.62 -19.19 -2.26
N SER A 31 1.66 -18.42 -1.95
CA SER A 31 3.03 -18.75 -2.38
C SER A 31 3.88 -18.74 -1.12
N ASP A 32 3.76 -19.85 -0.39
CA ASP A 32 4.68 -20.28 0.64
C ASP A 32 5.78 -21.06 -0.08
N ASP A 33 6.85 -20.38 -0.48
CA ASP A 33 8.10 -21.03 -0.90
C ASP A 33 9.24 -20.00 -0.82
N ASP A 34 9.80 -19.86 0.38
CA ASP A 34 11.15 -19.35 0.61
C ASP A 34 11.78 -20.29 1.66
N ASP A 35 12.16 -21.50 1.21
CA ASP A 35 13.11 -22.34 1.93
C ASP A 35 14.50 -21.65 1.87
N ASP A 36 14.79 -20.78 2.84
CA ASP A 36 16.16 -20.34 3.11
C ASP A 36 16.94 -21.54 3.69
N GLN A 37 17.71 -22.14 2.79
CA GLN A 37 18.74 -23.15 2.97
C GLN A 37 19.58 -22.89 4.23
N VAL A 38 19.43 -23.75 5.25
CA VAL A 38 20.24 -23.70 6.47
C VAL A 38 21.71 -24.01 6.12
N ASP A 39 22.57 -23.02 6.28
CA ASP A 39 24.03 -23.14 6.23
C ASP A 39 24.48 -24.10 7.34
N SER A 40 24.71 -25.35 6.96
CA SER A 40 25.37 -26.34 7.82
C SER A 40 26.83 -26.40 7.41
N ASP A 41 27.64 -25.43 7.83
CA ASP A 41 29.08 -25.65 7.94
C ASP A 41 29.79 -24.67 8.89
N ALA A 42 30.56 -25.29 9.80
CA ALA A 42 31.70 -24.75 10.53
C ALA A 42 31.46 -23.61 11.54
N ASN A 43 31.07 -23.97 12.77
CA ASN A 43 31.66 -23.33 13.95
C ASN A 43 32.34 -24.37 14.84
N LEU A 44 33.62 -24.58 14.53
CA LEU A 44 34.63 -25.24 15.34
C LEU A 44 34.89 -24.37 16.59
N PHE A 45 34.11 -24.53 17.66
CA PHE A 45 34.49 -24.03 18.98
C PHE A 45 34.58 -25.18 19.97
N ASP A 46 35.76 -25.79 19.97
CA ASP A 46 36.26 -26.63 21.05
C ASP A 46 36.43 -25.75 22.30
N THR A 47 35.50 -25.89 23.24
CA THR A 47 35.76 -25.57 24.64
C THR A 47 35.41 -26.79 25.47
N SER A 48 36.36 -27.70 25.52
CA SER A 48 36.58 -28.57 26.66
C SER A 48 36.65 -27.70 27.93
N LEU A 49 35.52 -27.55 28.64
CA LEU A 49 35.52 -27.17 30.04
C LEU A 49 34.48 -28.02 30.78
N ASP A 50 35.03 -28.85 31.64
CA ASP A 50 34.45 -29.88 32.47
C ASP A 50 33.33 -29.37 33.39
N GLY A 51 32.54 -30.32 33.89
CA GLY A 51 31.20 -30.16 34.44
C GLY A 51 30.99 -29.07 35.49
N THR A 52 29.82 -28.44 35.42
CA THR A 52 29.07 -27.96 36.58
C THR A 52 27.58 -27.87 36.20
N ASP A 53 26.81 -28.86 36.66
CA ASP A 53 25.38 -28.71 36.88
C ASP A 53 25.18 -27.60 37.93
N SER A 54 24.86 -26.38 37.51
CA SER A 54 24.40 -25.32 38.41
C SER A 54 23.60 -24.29 37.64
N MET A 55 22.28 -24.50 37.65
CA MET A 55 21.22 -23.57 37.22
C MET A 55 21.30 -23.07 35.78
N GLY A 56 20.39 -23.55 34.95
CA GLY A 56 20.18 -23.17 33.55
C GLY A 56 19.83 -21.71 33.34
N PHE A 57 20.84 -20.85 33.51
CA PHE A 57 20.82 -19.44 33.16
C PHE A 57 22.13 -19.11 32.45
N GLY A 58 22.34 -19.77 31.31
CA GLY A 58 23.29 -19.31 30.30
C GLY A 58 22.84 -17.96 29.72
N PRO A 59 23.65 -17.32 28.85
CA PRO A 59 23.32 -16.02 28.26
C PRO A 59 21.87 -15.98 27.80
N LEU A 60 21.17 -14.86 28.04
CA LEU A 60 19.73 -14.63 27.80
C LEU A 60 19.32 -14.75 26.32
N ILE A 61 19.56 -15.89 25.69
CA ILE A 61 19.17 -16.15 24.32
C ILE A 61 17.72 -16.63 24.37
N PRO A 62 16.77 -15.93 23.71
CA PRO A 62 15.36 -16.32 23.67
C PRO A 62 15.21 -17.77 23.23
N THR A 63 14.23 -18.48 23.76
CA THR A 63 13.88 -19.84 23.31
C THR A 63 13.46 -19.83 21.84
N GLU A 64 13.56 -20.97 21.17
CA GLU A 64 13.11 -21.12 19.77
C GLU A 64 11.63 -20.70 19.59
N SER A 65 10.79 -21.01 20.57
CA SER A 65 9.38 -20.60 20.57
C SER A 65 9.20 -19.07 20.64
N GLU A 66 10.02 -18.38 21.44
CA GLU A 66 10.01 -16.92 21.54
C GLU A 66 10.55 -16.28 20.25
N ARG A 67 11.60 -16.86 19.65
CA ARG A 67 12.12 -16.39 18.35
C ARG A 67 11.06 -16.55 17.25
N SER A 68 10.40 -17.70 17.18
CA SER A 68 9.33 -17.97 16.21
C SER A 68 8.14 -17.02 16.40
N LEU A 69 7.77 -16.71 17.66
CA LEU A 69 6.73 -15.72 17.94
C LEU A 69 7.13 -14.32 17.48
N MET A 70 8.35 -13.87 17.81
CA MET A 70 8.85 -12.56 17.39
C MET A 70 8.87 -12.43 15.87
N GLU A 71 9.24 -13.50 15.16
CA GLU A 71 9.26 -13.51 13.70
C GLU A 71 7.84 -13.37 13.11
N ARG A 72 6.87 -14.15 13.61
CA ARG A 72 5.47 -14.02 13.20
C ARG A 72 4.92 -12.62 13.44
N VAL A 73 5.14 -12.06 14.63
CA VAL A 73 4.70 -10.70 14.99
C VAL A 73 5.35 -9.66 14.06
N ARG A 74 6.63 -9.81 13.73
CA ARG A 74 7.33 -8.93 12.79
C ARG A 74 6.70 -8.99 11.39
N HIS A 75 6.37 -10.20 10.92
CA HIS A 75 5.71 -10.40 9.63
C HIS A 75 4.31 -9.78 9.58
N GLU A 76 3.48 -10.04 10.60
CA GLU A 76 2.12 -9.49 10.72
C GLU A 76 2.16 -7.96 10.75
N LEU A 77 2.99 -7.37 11.60
CA LEU A 77 3.11 -5.91 11.69
C LEU A 77 3.59 -5.28 10.38
N LYS A 78 4.57 -5.92 9.71
CA LYS A 78 5.04 -5.48 8.39
C LYS A 78 3.92 -5.53 7.35
N HIS A 79 3.10 -6.58 7.38
CA HIS A 79 1.97 -6.73 6.46
C HIS A 79 0.90 -5.66 6.72
N GLU A 80 0.48 -5.50 7.98
CA GLU A 80 -0.52 -4.50 8.39
C GLU A 80 -0.11 -3.08 8.02
N LEU A 81 1.16 -2.71 8.25
CA LEU A 81 1.66 -1.39 7.90
C LEU A 81 1.62 -1.17 6.37
N LYS A 82 2.10 -2.14 5.58
CA LYS A 82 2.05 -2.05 4.11
C LYS A 82 0.63 -1.84 3.61
N GLN A 83 -0.32 -2.63 4.15
CA GLN A 83 -1.72 -2.56 3.75
C GLN A 83 -2.39 -1.27 4.20
N GLY A 84 -2.19 -0.85 5.45
CA GLY A 84 -2.76 0.39 5.99
C GLY A 84 -2.30 1.65 5.25
N TYR A 85 -1.02 1.72 4.84
CA TYR A 85 -0.54 2.83 4.02
C TYR A 85 -1.13 2.80 2.60
N LYS A 86 -1.26 1.61 1.99
CA LYS A 86 -1.89 1.46 0.67
C LYS A 86 -3.33 1.97 0.70
N GLU A 87 -4.12 1.52 1.66
CA GLU A 87 -5.51 1.96 1.85
C GLU A 87 -5.59 3.48 2.03
N LYS A 88 -4.71 4.05 2.86
CA LYS A 88 -4.71 5.49 3.10
C LYS A 88 -4.39 6.31 1.85
N ILE A 89 -3.49 5.83 1.00
CA ILE A 89 -3.16 6.49 -0.27
C ILE A 89 -4.36 6.43 -1.22
N VAL A 90 -5.09 5.32 -1.27
CA VAL A 90 -6.31 5.19 -2.07
C VAL A 90 -7.37 6.21 -1.62
N ASP A 91 -7.63 6.32 -0.31
CA ASP A 91 -8.56 7.33 0.23
C ASP A 91 -8.17 8.75 -0.20
N ILE A 92 -6.88 9.09 -0.10
CA ILE A 92 -6.35 10.40 -0.50
C ILE A 92 -6.54 10.62 -2.00
N ARG A 93 -6.26 9.62 -2.83
CA ARG A 93 -6.44 9.69 -4.28
C ARG A 93 -7.91 9.95 -4.64
N GLU A 94 -8.84 9.24 -4.01
CA GLU A 94 -10.26 9.44 -4.20
C GLU A 94 -10.71 10.83 -3.75
N GLU A 95 -10.24 11.30 -2.61
CA GLU A 95 -10.50 12.65 -2.09
C GLU A 95 -10.04 13.74 -3.06
N ILE A 96 -8.82 13.62 -3.58
CA ILE A 96 -8.28 14.54 -4.58
C ILE A 96 -9.14 14.54 -5.84
N LEU A 97 -9.51 13.36 -6.34
CA LEU A 97 -10.33 13.24 -7.55
C LEU A 97 -11.73 13.82 -7.35
N ARG A 98 -12.34 13.59 -6.18
CA ARG A 98 -13.65 14.13 -5.82
C ARG A 98 -13.63 15.65 -5.79
N LYS A 99 -12.67 16.25 -5.09
CA LYS A 99 -12.48 17.72 -5.05
C LYS A 99 -12.21 18.30 -6.44
N ARG A 100 -11.42 17.60 -7.27
CA ARG A 100 -11.11 18.06 -8.64
C ARG A 100 -12.31 17.96 -9.60
N ARG A 101 -13.26 17.08 -9.32
CA ARG A 101 -14.50 16.91 -10.09
C ARG A 101 -15.65 17.76 -9.57
N ALA A 102 -15.54 18.31 -8.36
CA ALA A 102 -16.55 19.20 -7.80
C ALA A 102 -16.85 20.38 -8.76
N GLY A 103 -18.13 20.62 -9.01
CA GLY A 103 -18.60 21.68 -9.90
C GLY A 103 -18.35 21.46 -11.40
N LYS A 104 -17.73 20.34 -11.81
CA LYS A 104 -17.57 20.01 -13.23
C LYS A 104 -18.86 19.39 -13.76
N LEU A 105 -19.34 19.91 -14.88
CA LEU A 105 -20.41 19.28 -15.63
C LEU A 105 -19.91 17.95 -16.23
N PRO A 106 -20.79 16.95 -16.39
CA PRO A 106 -20.46 15.75 -17.17
C PRO A 106 -19.90 16.13 -18.55
N GLY A 107 -18.96 15.33 -19.05
CA GLY A 107 -18.18 15.65 -20.26
C GLY A 107 -19.06 16.02 -21.46
N ASP A 108 -20.18 15.32 -21.62
CA ASP A 108 -21.08 15.49 -22.76
C ASP A 108 -21.99 16.72 -22.62
N THR A 109 -22.35 17.10 -21.39
CA THR A 109 -23.17 18.30 -21.12
C THR A 109 -22.45 19.57 -21.56
N THR A 110 -21.13 19.64 -21.34
CA THR A 110 -20.33 20.79 -21.78
C THR A 110 -20.31 20.90 -23.30
N SER A 111 -20.27 19.76 -24.00
CA SER A 111 -20.32 19.73 -25.47
C SER A 111 -21.67 20.20 -26.00
N VAL A 112 -22.77 19.77 -25.39
CA VAL A 112 -24.13 20.24 -25.72
C VAL A 112 -24.25 21.75 -25.51
N LEU A 113 -23.80 22.26 -24.35
CA LEU A 113 -23.84 23.69 -24.05
C LEU A 113 -22.98 24.52 -25.03
N LYS A 114 -21.79 24.01 -25.40
CA LYS A 114 -20.95 24.64 -26.43
C LYS A 114 -21.63 24.67 -27.78
N ALA A 115 -22.21 23.55 -28.22
CA ALA A 115 -22.93 23.49 -29.49
C ALA A 115 -24.10 24.47 -29.51
N TRP A 116 -24.90 24.51 -28.44
CA TRP A 116 -25.99 25.46 -28.30
C TRP A 116 -25.51 26.92 -28.38
N TRP A 117 -24.44 27.26 -27.64
CA TRP A 117 -23.86 28.61 -27.67
C TRP A 117 -23.40 29.02 -29.07
N GLN A 118 -22.74 28.11 -29.79
CA GLN A 118 -22.29 28.39 -31.17
C GLN A 118 -23.48 28.67 -32.09
N SER A 119 -24.56 27.88 -31.99
CA SER A 119 -25.79 28.08 -32.76
C SER A 119 -26.57 29.35 -32.39
N HIS A 120 -26.43 29.86 -31.16
CA HIS A 120 -27.17 31.01 -30.64
C HIS A 120 -26.26 32.22 -30.35
N SER A 121 -25.08 32.27 -30.96
CA SER A 121 -24.03 33.27 -30.68
C SER A 121 -24.48 34.73 -30.89
N LYS A 122 -25.46 34.97 -31.75
CA LYS A 122 -26.05 36.31 -31.97
C LYS A 122 -26.96 36.78 -30.83
N TRP A 123 -27.61 35.84 -30.13
CA TRP A 123 -28.51 36.13 -29.01
C TRP A 123 -28.53 34.98 -27.99
N PRO A 124 -27.54 34.93 -27.09
CA PRO A 124 -27.29 33.76 -26.25
C PRO A 124 -28.12 33.77 -24.96
N TYR A 125 -29.41 34.09 -25.07
CA TYR A 125 -30.34 34.12 -23.95
C TYR A 125 -31.38 33.01 -24.13
N PRO A 126 -31.21 31.85 -23.49
CA PRO A 126 -32.18 30.76 -23.58
C PRO A 126 -33.48 31.19 -22.90
N THR A 127 -34.61 31.00 -23.57
CA THR A 127 -35.93 31.17 -22.96
C THR A 127 -36.31 29.90 -22.20
N VAL A 128 -36.97 30.07 -21.06
CA VAL A 128 -37.52 28.94 -20.31
C VAL A 128 -38.56 28.24 -21.18
N SER A 129 -38.27 27.02 -21.62
CA SER A 129 -39.23 26.18 -22.31
C SER A 129 -40.06 25.49 -21.23
N SER A 130 -41.22 26.07 -20.88
CA SER A 130 -42.16 25.41 -19.97
C SER A 130 -42.54 24.05 -20.56
N THR A 131 -42.14 22.98 -19.89
CA THR A 131 -42.53 21.60 -20.23
C THR A 131 -43.25 21.00 -19.04
#